data_AF-A0A4S9WEU4-F1
#
_entry.id   AF-A0A4S9WEU4-F1
#
_cell.length_a   1.000
_cell.length_b   1.000
_cell.length_c   1.000
_cell.angle_alpha   90.00
_cell.angle_beta   90.00
_cell.angle_gamma   90.00
#
_symmetry.space_group_name_H-M   'P 1'
#
loop_
_entity.id
_entity.type
_entity.pdbx_description
1 polymer ?
#
loop_
_entity_poly.entity_id
_entity_poly.type
_entity_poly.pdbx_seq_one_letter_code
_entity_poly.pdbx_strand_id
1 'polypeptide(L)'
;MSTSTPTTDMYGLLARLPNELYQDIQTRVMVPSPIWAQLDPSKDPSIAPQNGSSPFLALPCEMRRQILSYLLPSKDKIIEPSQSSTNLEADTLSFTAARQRIDFKPDLRVGDALVLNKKIASEILIMLYEERTFAINIHQGILDGGVEFLDSGLQQLQYREHFTQVRFKRFEGPEDPYGFSRIKRLLIRIYPAKEEATEKKTSRHDVMHTHFMLRALVQLLQRDPSFGLNYLQIRFIEPRRTPWRPHPWQNSSNSLPRSSSIHGVSNVEVIMRALLELRKIHTIACVLPIGLYKDSNLKEFVKHFKGVITGNIEPNTMDHYLALQIEGARDMLDGWIQSILFPATKVIPENL
;
A
#
# COMPACT_ATOMS: atom_id res chain seq x y z
N MET A 1 -6.65 44.65 -27.76
CA MET A 1 -6.54 43.77 -26.59
C MET A 1 -6.03 42.40 -27.04
N SER A 2 -4.74 42.17 -26.87
CA SER A 2 -4.10 40.85 -26.76
C SER A 2 -2.64 41.10 -26.36
N THR A 3 -2.39 41.12 -25.06
CA THR A 3 -1.05 41.23 -24.49
C THR A 3 -0.41 39.84 -24.49
N SER A 4 0.39 39.52 -25.51
CA SER A 4 1.32 38.40 -25.46
C SER A 4 2.66 38.86 -24.86
N THR A 5 3.05 38.22 -23.78
CA THR A 5 4.39 38.34 -23.18
C THR A 5 5.48 37.95 -24.17
N PRO A 6 6.61 38.69 -24.27
CA PRO A 6 7.71 38.31 -25.14
C PRO A 6 8.46 37.12 -24.51
N THR A 7 8.36 35.95 -25.13
CA THR A 7 9.32 34.86 -24.91
C THR A 7 10.69 35.40 -25.28
N THR A 8 11.56 35.53 -24.27
CA THR A 8 12.95 35.93 -24.46
C THR A 8 13.65 34.78 -25.18
N ASP A 9 13.80 34.92 -26.49
CA ASP A 9 14.47 33.95 -27.35
C ASP A 9 15.97 33.90 -26.95
N MET A 10 16.45 32.74 -26.52
CA MET A 10 17.86 32.52 -26.11
C MET A 10 18.84 32.98 -27.19
N TYR A 11 18.44 32.90 -28.47
CA TYR A 11 19.26 33.33 -29.59
C TYR A 11 19.52 34.85 -29.58
N GLY A 12 18.57 35.67 -29.11
CA GLY A 12 18.74 37.11 -28.97
C GLY A 12 19.65 37.52 -27.81
N LEU A 13 19.78 36.66 -26.78
CA LEU A 13 20.67 36.88 -25.64
C LEU A 13 22.14 36.53 -25.95
N LEU A 14 22.37 35.52 -26.80
CA LEU A 14 23.72 35.09 -27.21
C LEU A 14 24.41 36.07 -28.17
N ALA A 15 23.64 36.81 -28.98
CA ALA A 15 24.16 37.81 -29.92
C ALA A 15 24.73 39.08 -29.26
N ARG A 16 24.58 39.23 -27.94
CA ARG A 16 25.10 40.37 -27.16
C ARG A 16 26.44 40.08 -26.47
N LEU A 17 26.97 38.87 -26.64
CA LEU A 17 28.26 38.51 -26.07
C LEU A 17 29.40 39.08 -26.93
N PRO A 18 30.56 39.42 -26.32
CA PRO A 18 31.76 39.78 -27.06
C PRO A 18 32.07 38.72 -28.13
N ASN A 19 32.44 39.14 -29.35
CA ASN A 19 32.59 38.26 -30.51
C ASN A 19 33.48 37.03 -30.24
N GLU A 20 34.50 37.20 -29.40
CA GLU A 20 35.42 36.13 -28.99
C GLU A 20 34.72 35.03 -28.16
N LEU A 21 33.81 35.42 -27.26
CA LEU A 21 33.00 34.50 -26.46
C LEU A 21 31.90 33.84 -27.29
N TYR A 22 31.30 34.58 -28.23
CA TYR A 22 30.32 34.01 -29.16
C TYR A 22 30.94 32.96 -30.07
N GLN A 23 32.14 33.23 -30.61
CA GLN A 23 32.86 32.26 -31.43
C GLN A 23 33.31 31.05 -30.61
N ASP A 24 33.83 31.22 -29.39
CA ASP A 24 34.25 30.10 -28.54
C ASP A 24 33.06 29.17 -28.20
N ILE A 25 31.88 29.75 -27.95
CA ILE A 25 30.62 28.99 -27.78
C ILE A 25 30.23 28.27 -29.07
N GLN A 26 30.29 28.92 -30.24
CA GLN A 26 29.97 28.26 -31.52
C GLN A 26 30.94 27.12 -31.85
N THR A 27 32.25 27.27 -31.59
CA THR A 27 33.24 26.20 -31.78
C THR A 27 33.02 25.01 -30.84
N ARG A 28 32.47 25.23 -29.65
CA ARG A 28 32.17 24.16 -28.69
C ARG A 28 30.79 23.52 -28.89
N VAL A 29 29.84 24.25 -29.48
CA VAL A 29 28.46 23.80 -29.78
C VAL A 29 28.36 23.13 -31.16
N MET A 30 29.36 23.31 -32.03
CA MET A 30 29.61 22.45 -33.19
C MET A 30 30.10 21.06 -32.73
N VAL A 31 29.26 20.36 -31.98
CA VAL A 31 29.21 18.91 -32.04
C VAL A 31 28.97 18.62 -33.53
N PRO A 32 29.83 17.85 -34.22
CA PRO A 32 29.48 17.39 -35.56
C PRO A 32 28.11 16.76 -35.40
N SER A 33 27.11 17.24 -36.14
CA SER A 33 25.83 16.56 -36.27
C SER A 33 26.14 15.08 -36.30
N PRO A 34 25.61 14.26 -35.37
CA PRO A 34 25.91 12.85 -35.41
C PRO A 34 25.54 12.46 -36.83
N ILE A 35 26.53 12.04 -37.60
CA ILE A 35 26.26 11.30 -38.81
C ILE A 35 25.52 10.12 -38.22
N TRP A 36 24.18 10.14 -38.33
CA TRP A 36 23.35 8.96 -38.21
C TRP A 36 23.74 8.12 -39.43
N ALA A 37 25.00 7.65 -39.44
CA ALA A 37 25.41 6.49 -40.18
C ALA A 37 24.36 5.48 -39.75
N GLN A 38 23.52 5.04 -40.69
CA GLN A 38 22.45 4.09 -40.44
C GLN A 38 22.98 3.08 -39.43
N LEU A 39 22.56 3.25 -38.18
CA LEU A 39 23.00 2.36 -37.12
C LEU A 39 22.40 1.04 -37.55
N ASP A 40 23.27 0.09 -37.89
CA ASP A 40 22.88 -1.30 -38.01
C ASP A 40 21.96 -1.58 -36.81
N PRO A 41 20.72 -2.06 -37.01
CA PRO A 41 19.78 -2.30 -35.91
C PRO A 41 20.37 -3.20 -34.82
N SER A 42 21.41 -3.98 -35.14
CA SER A 42 22.17 -4.79 -34.17
C SER A 42 23.14 -3.98 -33.27
N LYS A 43 23.40 -2.71 -33.60
CA LYS A 43 24.27 -1.76 -32.91
C LYS A 43 23.50 -0.56 -32.34
N ASP A 44 22.19 -0.51 -32.52
CA ASP A 44 21.34 0.48 -31.89
C ASP A 44 21.21 0.16 -30.38
N PRO A 45 21.77 0.99 -29.49
CA PRO A 45 21.71 0.74 -28.04
C PRO A 45 20.30 0.87 -27.47
N SER A 46 19.32 1.38 -28.24
CA SER A 46 17.91 1.43 -27.86
C SER A 46 17.16 0.11 -28.14
N ILE A 47 17.74 -0.81 -28.91
CA ILE A 47 17.16 -2.11 -29.24
C ILE A 47 17.76 -3.18 -28.30
N ALA A 48 16.93 -3.75 -27.43
CA ALA A 48 17.36 -4.81 -26.52
C ALA A 48 17.82 -6.05 -27.31
N PRO A 49 18.96 -6.68 -26.94
CA PRO A 49 19.48 -7.83 -27.68
C PRO A 49 18.59 -9.05 -27.54
N GLN A 50 18.36 -9.77 -28.66
CA GLN A 50 17.42 -10.90 -28.73
C GLN A 50 17.74 -12.04 -27.76
N ASN A 51 19.02 -12.23 -27.42
CA ASN A 51 19.47 -13.25 -26.47
C ASN A 51 19.38 -12.81 -25.00
N GLY A 52 18.95 -11.57 -24.72
CA GLY A 52 18.95 -11.01 -23.38
C GLY A 52 20.36 -10.91 -22.77
N SER A 53 21.40 -10.72 -23.59
CA SER A 53 22.72 -10.36 -23.08
C SER A 53 22.69 -8.92 -22.56
N SER A 54 23.42 -8.64 -21.49
CA SER A 54 23.59 -7.26 -21.03
C SER A 54 24.96 -7.10 -20.42
N PRO A 55 25.76 -6.09 -20.83
CA PRO A 55 27.03 -5.77 -20.19
C PRO A 55 26.88 -5.54 -18.68
N PHE A 56 25.70 -5.09 -18.25
CA PHE A 56 25.39 -4.90 -16.84
C PHE A 56 25.48 -6.21 -16.04
N LEU A 57 25.17 -7.36 -16.65
CA LEU A 57 25.25 -8.67 -16.01
C LEU A 57 26.71 -9.14 -15.79
N ALA A 58 27.70 -8.49 -16.42
CA ALA A 58 29.11 -8.77 -16.17
C ALA A 58 29.60 -8.20 -14.82
N LEU A 59 28.90 -7.20 -14.28
CA LEU A 59 29.20 -6.65 -12.95
C LEU A 59 28.79 -7.64 -11.85
N PRO A 60 29.45 -7.68 -10.69
CA PRO A 60 28.98 -8.45 -9.53
C PRO A 60 27.57 -8.04 -9.08
N CYS A 61 26.84 -8.97 -8.46
CA CYS A 61 25.46 -8.77 -8.01
C CYS A 61 25.34 -7.56 -7.07
N GLU A 62 26.28 -7.41 -6.16
CA GLU A 62 26.32 -6.35 -5.15
C GLU A 62 26.43 -4.98 -5.80
N MET A 63 27.31 -4.84 -6.81
CA MET A 63 27.46 -3.61 -7.58
C MET A 63 26.21 -3.29 -8.39
N ARG A 64 25.60 -4.30 -9.03
CA ARG A 64 24.33 -4.12 -9.75
C ARG A 64 23.23 -3.62 -8.82
N ARG A 65 23.03 -4.26 -7.67
CA ARG A 65 22.02 -3.85 -6.67
C ARG A 65 22.28 -2.45 -6.14
N GLN A 66 23.55 -2.08 -5.92
CA GLN A 66 23.89 -0.72 -5.51
C GLN A 66 23.49 0.30 -6.57
N ILE A 67 23.78 0.04 -7.85
CA ILE A 67 23.38 0.90 -8.97
C ILE A 67 21.85 0.97 -9.08
N LEU A 68 21.16 -0.17 -9.09
CA LEU A 68 19.71 -0.25 -9.16
C LEU A 68 19.03 0.44 -7.97
N SER A 69 19.66 0.48 -6.80
CA SER A 69 19.09 1.14 -5.62
C SER A 69 18.88 2.65 -5.81
N TYR A 70 19.65 3.30 -6.69
CA TYR A 70 19.45 4.71 -7.04
C TYR A 70 18.22 4.93 -7.93
N LEU A 71 17.76 3.91 -8.65
CA LEU A 71 16.54 3.98 -9.47
C LEU A 71 15.28 3.70 -8.67
N LEU A 72 15.41 2.95 -7.57
CA LEU A 72 14.28 2.46 -6.78
C LEU A 72 13.97 3.40 -5.60
N PRO A 73 12.72 3.39 -5.09
CA PRO A 73 12.41 4.05 -3.84
C PRO A 73 13.35 3.62 -2.72
N SER A 74 13.68 4.55 -1.83
CA SER A 74 14.44 4.27 -0.61
C SER A 74 13.78 3.12 0.17
N LYS A 75 14.60 2.29 0.83
CA LYS A 75 14.14 1.15 1.63
C LYS A 75 13.23 1.57 2.79
N ASP A 76 13.46 2.78 3.32
CA ASP A 76 12.67 3.33 4.44
C ASP A 76 11.32 3.90 3.98
N LYS A 77 11.13 4.09 2.67
CA LYS A 77 9.89 4.63 2.12
C LYS A 77 8.84 3.52 2.02
N ILE A 78 7.65 3.80 2.55
CA ILE A 78 6.48 2.95 2.38
C ILE A 78 5.90 3.19 0.98
N ILE A 79 5.59 2.09 0.28
CA ILE A 79 4.90 2.13 -1.01
C ILE A 79 3.40 2.23 -0.71
N GLU A 80 2.81 3.38 -1.07
CA GLU A 80 1.45 3.76 -0.73
C GLU A 80 0.43 3.35 -1.82
N PRO A 81 -0.84 3.08 -1.47
CA PRO A 81 -1.91 2.97 -2.45
C PRO A 81 -2.13 4.28 -3.22
N SER A 82 -2.40 4.20 -4.52
CA SER A 82 -2.41 5.33 -5.47
C SER A 82 -3.45 6.42 -5.17
N GLN A 83 -4.45 6.17 -4.32
CA GLN A 83 -5.45 7.18 -3.94
C GLN A 83 -5.12 7.94 -2.64
N SER A 84 -4.07 7.54 -1.92
CA SER A 84 -3.62 8.26 -0.73
C SER A 84 -3.05 9.64 -1.04
N SER A 85 -2.68 9.92 -2.30
CA SER A 85 -2.24 11.24 -2.76
C SER A 85 -3.37 12.27 -2.91
N THR A 86 -4.64 11.89 -2.71
CA THR A 86 -5.74 12.86 -2.85
C THR A 86 -6.09 13.62 -1.57
N ASN A 87 -5.54 13.29 -0.40
CA ASN A 87 -5.67 14.10 0.82
C ASN A 87 -4.65 13.67 1.90
N LEU A 88 -3.39 14.12 1.81
CA LEU A 88 -2.63 14.84 2.86
C LEU A 88 -1.12 14.89 2.56
N GLU A 89 -0.58 16.10 2.73
CA GLU A 89 0.78 16.41 3.22
C GLU A 89 1.96 16.14 2.29
N ALA A 90 1.99 16.90 1.20
CA ALA A 90 3.21 17.62 0.84
C ALA A 90 3.21 18.97 1.58
N ASP A 91 3.33 18.96 2.90
CA ASP A 91 3.74 20.14 3.66
C ASP A 91 4.22 19.69 5.06
N THR A 92 5.34 20.28 5.47
CA THR A 92 6.02 20.10 6.77
C THR A 92 6.87 18.83 6.92
N LEU A 93 8.04 18.84 6.29
CA LEU A 93 9.36 18.57 6.90
C LEU A 93 10.44 18.81 5.82
N SER A 94 10.56 20.07 5.39
CA SER A 94 11.81 20.58 4.82
C SER A 94 12.48 21.47 5.87
N PHE A 95 13.78 21.67 5.73
CA PHE A 95 14.72 22.34 6.62
C PHE A 95 15.37 21.47 7.69
N THR A 96 16.39 20.70 7.28
CA THR A 96 17.78 21.04 7.62
C THR A 96 18.78 20.19 6.82
N ALA A 97 19.86 20.84 6.38
CA ALA A 97 21.06 20.31 5.71
C ALA A 97 20.95 19.91 4.22
N ALA A 98 20.76 20.90 3.34
CA ALA A 98 21.21 20.82 1.96
C ALA A 98 22.76 20.80 1.92
N ARG A 99 23.36 19.61 1.81
CA ARG A 99 24.63 19.45 1.10
C ARG A 99 24.28 19.13 -0.35
N GLN A 100 24.51 20.09 -1.25
CA GLN A 100 24.39 19.92 -2.68
C GLN A 100 25.29 18.77 -3.14
N ARG A 101 24.73 17.56 -3.25
CA ARG A 101 25.16 16.62 -4.26
C ARG A 101 24.40 17.03 -5.52
N ILE A 102 25.12 17.19 -6.61
CA ILE A 102 24.52 17.30 -7.94
C ILE A 102 23.86 15.93 -8.16
N ASP A 103 22.57 15.83 -7.87
CA ASP A 103 21.79 14.63 -8.09
C ASP A 103 21.64 14.46 -9.61
N PHE A 104 22.58 13.74 -10.21
CA PHE A 104 22.36 13.11 -11.49
C PHE A 104 21.17 12.16 -11.30
N LYS A 105 19.96 12.61 -11.62
CA LYS A 105 18.80 11.74 -11.72
C LYS A 105 18.88 11.11 -13.11
N PRO A 106 19.28 9.84 -13.25
CA PRO A 106 19.24 9.19 -14.55
C PRO A 106 17.80 9.23 -15.08
N ASP A 107 17.64 9.54 -16.37
CA ASP A 107 16.34 9.56 -17.06
C ASP A 107 15.70 8.17 -17.19
N LEU A 108 16.42 7.11 -16.81
CA LEU A 108 15.92 5.74 -16.83
C LEU A 108 14.87 5.54 -15.74
N ARG A 109 13.61 5.35 -16.15
CA ARG A 109 12.54 5.01 -15.21
C ARG A 109 12.64 3.52 -14.86
N VAL A 110 12.14 3.14 -13.68
CA VAL A 110 12.11 1.73 -13.24
C VAL A 110 11.39 0.84 -14.26
N GLY A 111 10.33 1.35 -14.89
CA GLY A 111 9.61 0.64 -15.96
C GLY A 111 10.50 0.29 -17.15
N ASP A 112 11.38 1.19 -17.55
CA ASP A 112 12.30 0.96 -18.67
C ASP A 112 13.29 -0.16 -18.30
N ALA A 113 13.82 -0.14 -17.07
CA ALA A 113 14.76 -1.15 -16.57
C ALA A 113 14.15 -2.56 -16.48
N LEU A 114 12.83 -2.68 -16.21
CA LEU A 114 12.12 -3.96 -16.18
C LEU A 114 12.00 -4.62 -17.56
N VAL A 115 12.08 -3.85 -18.64
CA VAL A 115 11.93 -4.34 -20.02
C VAL A 115 13.28 -4.74 -20.64
N LEU A 116 14.40 -4.24 -20.10
CA LEU A 116 15.74 -4.48 -20.66
C LEU A 116 16.17 -5.94 -20.62
N ASN A 117 15.91 -6.64 -19.50
CA ASN A 117 16.45 -7.98 -19.28
C ASN A 117 15.70 -8.75 -18.19
N LYS A 118 15.36 -10.02 -18.45
CA LYS A 118 14.63 -10.85 -17.47
C LYS A 118 15.37 -11.05 -16.14
N LYS A 119 16.70 -11.18 -16.15
CA LYS A 119 17.49 -11.33 -14.93
C LYS A 119 17.54 -10.02 -14.13
N ILE A 120 17.78 -8.89 -14.81
CA ILE A 120 17.77 -7.56 -14.18
C ILE A 120 16.38 -7.24 -13.64
N ALA A 121 15.32 -7.51 -14.41
CA ALA A 121 13.95 -7.35 -13.97
C ALA A 121 13.66 -8.18 -12.71
N SER A 122 14.12 -9.44 -12.67
CA SER A 122 13.98 -10.29 -11.48
C SER A 122 14.71 -9.71 -10.26
N GLU A 123 15.93 -9.19 -10.43
CA GLU A 123 16.68 -8.52 -9.36
C GLU A 123 15.95 -7.26 -8.85
N ILE A 124 15.42 -6.44 -9.76
CA ILE A 124 14.62 -5.24 -9.43
C ILE A 124 13.37 -5.65 -8.64
N LEU A 125 12.65 -6.69 -9.08
CA LEU A 125 11.46 -7.17 -8.40
C LEU A 125 11.77 -7.68 -6.99
N ILE A 126 12.86 -8.44 -6.79
CA ILE A 126 13.31 -8.86 -5.46
C ILE A 126 13.60 -7.63 -4.60
N MET A 127 14.37 -6.67 -5.12
CA MET A 127 14.65 -5.43 -4.41
C MET A 127 13.36 -4.71 -4.03
N LEU A 128 12.39 -4.58 -4.93
CA LEU A 128 11.13 -3.88 -4.66
C LEU A 128 10.26 -4.62 -3.63
N TYR A 129 9.91 -5.88 -3.90
CA TYR A 129 8.88 -6.61 -3.16
C TYR A 129 9.37 -7.21 -1.85
N GLU A 130 10.66 -7.58 -1.77
CA GLU A 130 11.20 -8.20 -0.56
C GLU A 130 11.84 -7.19 0.39
N GLU A 131 12.45 -6.11 -0.14
CA GLU A 131 13.18 -5.15 0.69
C GLU A 131 12.38 -3.90 1.09
N ARG A 132 11.32 -3.52 0.35
CA ARG A 132 10.48 -2.37 0.70
C ARG A 132 9.17 -2.77 1.34
N THR A 133 8.62 -1.85 2.13
CA THR A 133 7.36 -2.04 2.84
C THR A 133 6.19 -1.54 1.99
N PHE A 134 5.19 -2.38 1.78
CA PHE A 134 3.95 -2.02 1.09
C PHE A 134 2.86 -1.70 2.10
N ALA A 135 2.06 -0.67 1.84
CA ALA A 135 0.89 -0.36 2.64
C ALA A 135 -0.38 -0.97 2.04
N ILE A 136 -1.20 -1.55 2.90
CA ILE A 136 -2.61 -1.88 2.64
C ILE A 136 -3.46 -1.03 3.58
N ASN A 137 -4.36 -0.24 3.01
CA ASN A 137 -5.32 0.53 3.80
C ASN A 137 -6.64 -0.22 3.87
N ILE A 138 -7.23 -0.25 5.07
CA ILE A 138 -8.48 -0.90 5.37
C ILE A 138 -9.40 0.14 5.95
N HIS A 139 -10.49 0.42 5.26
CA HIS A 139 -11.50 1.38 5.66
C HIS A 139 -12.67 0.62 6.26
N GLN A 140 -12.96 0.85 7.53
CA GLN A 140 -14.14 0.28 8.16
C GLN A 140 -15.41 0.91 7.56
N GLY A 141 -16.49 0.13 7.56
CA GLY A 141 -17.80 0.57 7.08
C GLY A 141 -18.49 -0.54 6.31
N ILE A 142 -19.79 -0.68 6.49
CA ILE A 142 -20.60 -1.62 5.70
C ILE A 142 -20.90 -1.08 4.29
N LEU A 143 -21.14 0.23 4.17
CA LEU A 143 -21.51 0.87 2.90
C LEU A 143 -20.29 1.40 2.14
N ASP A 144 -19.35 1.99 2.86
CA ASP A 144 -18.20 2.71 2.31
C ASP A 144 -16.85 2.12 2.73
N GLY A 145 -16.86 0.98 3.43
CA GLY A 145 -15.64 0.26 3.79
C GLY A 145 -15.05 -0.53 2.64
N GLY A 146 -13.77 -0.87 2.77
CA GLY A 146 -13.03 -1.59 1.73
C GLY A 146 -11.53 -1.65 1.99
N VAL A 147 -10.82 -2.32 1.09
CA VAL A 147 -9.37 -2.50 1.09
C VAL A 147 -8.77 -1.75 -0.08
N GLU A 148 -7.66 -1.05 0.13
CA GLU A 148 -6.88 -0.39 -0.91
C GLU A 148 -5.46 -0.94 -0.93
N PHE A 149 -4.98 -1.27 -2.13
CA PHE A 149 -3.61 -1.72 -2.35
C PHE A 149 -3.12 -1.25 -3.72
N LEU A 150 -1.98 -0.55 -3.74
CA LEU A 150 -1.41 0.05 -4.95
C LEU A 150 -2.50 0.81 -5.75
N ASP A 151 -2.62 0.53 -7.03
CA ASP A 151 -3.56 1.13 -7.97
C ASP A 151 -4.90 0.37 -8.07
N SER A 152 -5.26 -0.50 -7.10
CA SER A 152 -6.56 -1.19 -7.11
C SER A 152 -7.73 -0.23 -6.94
N GLY A 153 -7.50 0.93 -6.31
CA GLY A 153 -8.55 1.75 -5.72
C GLY A 153 -9.22 1.05 -4.53
N LEU A 154 -10.23 1.68 -3.93
CA LEU A 154 -11.01 1.11 -2.84
C LEU A 154 -11.83 -0.08 -3.34
N GLN A 155 -11.56 -1.25 -2.79
CA GLN A 155 -12.19 -2.52 -3.14
C GLN A 155 -13.04 -3.00 -1.97
N GLN A 156 -14.36 -3.10 -2.16
CA GLN A 156 -15.29 -3.60 -1.14
C GLN A 156 -15.12 -5.11 -0.94
N LEU A 157 -14.00 -5.53 -0.35
CA LEU A 157 -13.68 -6.94 -0.15
C LEU A 157 -14.66 -7.53 0.88
N GLN A 158 -15.82 -7.96 0.39
CA GLN A 158 -16.79 -8.71 1.15
C GLN A 158 -16.24 -10.12 1.33
N TYR A 159 -16.22 -10.59 2.58
CA TYR A 159 -15.95 -11.98 2.86
C TYR A 159 -17.10 -12.83 2.33
N ARG A 160 -16.94 -13.34 1.11
CA ARG A 160 -17.76 -14.44 0.61
C ARG A 160 -16.80 -15.50 0.11
N GLU A 161 -17.00 -16.75 0.52
CA GLU A 161 -16.15 -17.89 0.14
C GLU A 161 -15.98 -18.07 -1.38
N HIS A 162 -16.84 -17.43 -2.19
CA HIS A 162 -16.83 -17.54 -3.65
C HIS A 162 -16.77 -16.19 -4.39
N PHE A 163 -16.48 -15.08 -3.69
CA PHE A 163 -16.40 -13.76 -4.32
C PHE A 163 -14.96 -13.23 -4.33
N THR A 164 -14.25 -13.46 -5.42
CA THR A 164 -12.97 -12.80 -5.70
C THR A 164 -13.22 -11.50 -6.45
N GLN A 165 -12.76 -10.37 -5.88
CA GLN A 165 -12.84 -9.09 -6.57
C GLN A 165 -11.89 -9.06 -7.77
N VAL A 166 -12.42 -8.66 -8.94
CA VAL A 166 -11.70 -8.66 -10.22
C VAL A 166 -10.37 -7.88 -10.14
N ARG A 167 -10.29 -6.81 -9.35
CA ARG A 167 -9.06 -6.00 -9.26
C ARG A 167 -7.98 -6.58 -8.33
N PHE A 168 -8.34 -7.47 -7.41
CA PHE A 168 -7.36 -8.22 -6.63
C PHE A 168 -6.85 -9.46 -7.36
N LYS A 169 -7.63 -9.99 -8.31
CA LYS A 169 -7.26 -11.15 -9.13
C LYS A 169 -5.89 -11.04 -9.81
N ARG A 170 -5.47 -9.82 -10.20
CA ARG A 170 -4.15 -9.56 -10.80
C ARG A 170 -2.97 -9.79 -9.85
N PHE A 171 -3.21 -9.91 -8.55
CA PHE A 171 -2.18 -10.14 -7.55
C PHE A 171 -2.22 -11.58 -6.99
N GLU A 172 -3.19 -12.39 -7.43
CA GLU A 172 -3.44 -13.75 -6.95
C GLU A 172 -2.70 -14.82 -7.76
N GLY A 173 -2.17 -14.49 -8.94
CA GLY A 173 -1.52 -15.46 -9.83
C GLY A 173 -0.20 -15.95 -9.22
N PRO A 174 0.02 -17.28 -9.09
CA PRO A 174 1.28 -17.80 -8.54
C PRO A 174 2.49 -17.47 -9.44
N GLU A 175 2.25 -17.31 -10.74
CA GLU A 175 3.26 -16.92 -11.72
C GLU A 175 3.31 -15.40 -11.97
N ASP A 176 2.49 -14.61 -11.25
CA ASP A 176 2.46 -13.17 -11.48
C ASP A 176 3.73 -12.51 -10.88
N PRO A 177 4.53 -11.80 -11.68
CA PRO A 177 5.73 -11.11 -11.20
C PRO A 177 5.42 -10.00 -10.18
N TYR A 178 4.15 -9.63 -10.01
CA TYR A 178 3.66 -8.60 -9.08
C TYR A 178 2.72 -9.16 -8.00
N GLY A 179 2.63 -10.48 -7.87
CA GLY A 179 1.72 -11.16 -6.93
C GLY A 179 2.04 -10.93 -5.44
N PHE A 180 1.05 -11.21 -4.59
CA PHE A 180 1.16 -11.03 -3.14
C PHE A 180 2.27 -11.89 -2.50
N SER A 181 2.58 -13.06 -3.05
CA SER A 181 3.64 -13.96 -2.56
C SER A 181 5.02 -13.33 -2.48
N ARG A 182 5.28 -12.31 -3.32
CA ARG A 182 6.54 -11.57 -3.35
C ARG A 182 6.68 -10.57 -2.22
N ILE A 183 5.57 -10.10 -1.65
CA ILE A 183 5.60 -9.10 -0.58
C ILE A 183 6.18 -9.74 0.68
N LYS A 184 7.31 -9.23 1.17
CA LYS A 184 7.90 -9.69 2.45
C LYS A 184 7.73 -8.71 3.59
N ARG A 185 7.32 -7.47 3.32
CA ARG A 185 7.17 -6.42 4.33
C ARG A 185 5.85 -5.68 4.11
N LEU A 186 4.97 -5.75 5.10
CA LEU A 186 3.61 -5.23 5.00
C LEU A 186 3.28 -4.26 6.14
N LEU A 187 2.64 -3.15 5.80
CA LEU A 187 1.98 -2.24 6.73
C LEU A 187 0.48 -2.29 6.48
N ILE A 188 -0.30 -2.73 7.47
CA ILE A 188 -1.75 -2.70 7.46
C ILE A 188 -2.21 -1.47 8.25
N ARG A 189 -2.93 -0.55 7.60
CA ARG A 189 -3.55 0.61 8.24
C ARG A 189 -5.06 0.42 8.33
N ILE A 190 -5.62 0.56 9.52
CA ILE A 190 -7.05 0.41 9.76
C ILE A 190 -7.64 1.78 10.08
N TYR A 191 -8.45 2.30 9.16
CA TYR A 191 -9.16 3.56 9.25
C TYR A 191 -10.57 3.32 9.82
N PRO A 192 -11.01 4.12 10.80
CA PRO A 192 -12.35 3.96 11.36
C PRO A 192 -13.43 4.33 10.34
N ALA A 193 -14.65 3.86 10.56
CA ALA A 193 -15.80 4.21 9.73
C ALA A 193 -16.06 5.71 9.82
N LYS A 194 -16.51 6.34 8.73
CA LYS A 194 -16.77 7.79 8.70
C LYS A 194 -17.79 8.19 9.77
N GLU A 195 -17.65 9.41 10.30
CA GLU A 195 -18.51 9.95 11.37
C GLU A 195 -20.01 9.90 10.99
N GLU A 196 -20.34 10.29 9.76
CA GLU A 196 -21.71 10.25 9.22
C GLU A 196 -22.31 8.83 9.14
N ALA A 197 -21.46 7.80 9.02
CA ALA A 197 -21.87 6.40 9.03
C ALA A 197 -22.02 5.86 10.46
N THR A 198 -21.32 6.45 11.44
CA THR A 198 -21.37 6.02 12.84
C THR A 198 -22.59 6.55 13.59
N GLU A 199 -23.15 7.69 13.16
CA GLU A 199 -24.43 8.22 13.65
C GLU A 199 -25.64 7.38 13.21
N LYS A 200 -25.51 6.61 12.12
CA LYS A 200 -26.52 5.67 11.65
C LYS A 200 -26.48 4.39 12.50
N LYS A 201 -27.65 3.74 12.69
CA LYS A 201 -27.82 2.46 13.44
C LYS A 201 -26.94 1.28 12.93
N THR A 202 -26.18 1.49 11.87
CA THR A 202 -25.31 0.52 11.18
C THR A 202 -23.97 0.27 11.89
N SER A 203 -23.57 1.13 12.85
CA SER A 203 -22.20 1.11 13.42
C SER A 203 -21.83 -0.12 14.27
N ARG A 204 -22.82 -0.85 14.81
CA ARG A 204 -22.56 -1.99 15.71
C ARG A 204 -21.91 -3.19 15.01
N HIS A 205 -22.08 -3.28 13.69
CA HIS A 205 -21.62 -4.40 12.89
C HIS A 205 -20.35 -4.09 12.06
N ASP A 206 -19.91 -2.82 12.02
CA ASP A 206 -18.74 -2.40 11.24
C ASP A 206 -17.47 -3.16 11.66
N VAL A 207 -17.33 -3.43 12.96
CA VAL A 207 -16.17 -4.12 13.53
C VAL A 207 -16.12 -5.57 13.06
N MET A 208 -17.26 -6.27 13.08
CA MET A 208 -17.37 -7.65 12.60
C MET A 208 -17.18 -7.71 11.08
N HIS A 209 -17.76 -6.78 10.34
CA HIS A 209 -17.53 -6.66 8.90
C HIS A 209 -16.04 -6.46 8.57
N THR A 210 -15.37 -5.59 9.32
CA THR A 210 -13.93 -5.35 9.17
C THR A 210 -13.11 -6.59 9.50
N HIS A 211 -13.48 -7.35 10.54
CA HIS A 211 -12.85 -8.63 10.87
C HIS A 211 -12.91 -9.59 9.68
N PHE A 212 -14.10 -9.80 9.11
CA PHE A 212 -14.26 -10.73 8.00
C PHE A 212 -13.59 -10.23 6.71
N MET A 213 -13.61 -8.93 6.43
CA MET A 213 -12.86 -8.32 5.32
C MET A 213 -11.34 -8.56 5.48
N LEU A 214 -10.81 -8.40 6.70
CA LEU A 214 -9.42 -8.71 7.00
C LEU A 214 -9.11 -10.20 6.83
N ARG A 215 -10.02 -11.07 7.24
CA ARG A 215 -9.86 -12.51 7.06
C ARG A 215 -9.85 -12.90 5.58
N ALA A 216 -10.73 -12.31 4.78
CA ALA A 216 -10.71 -12.45 3.31
C ALA A 216 -9.35 -12.04 2.73
N LEU A 217 -8.81 -10.91 3.19
CA LEU A 217 -7.50 -10.43 2.78
C LEU A 217 -6.40 -11.42 3.17
N VAL A 218 -6.42 -11.95 4.40
CA VAL A 218 -5.43 -12.93 4.86
C VAL A 218 -5.45 -14.20 4.03
N GLN A 219 -6.63 -14.74 3.74
CA GLN A 219 -6.77 -15.91 2.85
C GLN A 219 -6.21 -15.64 1.46
N LEU A 220 -6.46 -14.43 0.93
CA LEU A 220 -5.97 -14.02 -0.38
C LEU A 220 -4.45 -13.82 -0.40
N LEU A 221 -3.86 -13.31 0.68
CA LEU A 221 -2.40 -13.25 0.86
C LEU A 221 -1.80 -14.67 0.93
N GLN A 222 -2.44 -15.58 1.65
CA GLN A 222 -1.96 -16.96 1.87
C GLN A 222 -2.35 -17.95 0.78
N ARG A 223 -3.03 -17.50 -0.27
CA ARG A 223 -3.46 -18.35 -1.39
C ARG A 223 -2.28 -19.02 -2.09
N ASP A 224 -1.17 -18.32 -2.18
CA ASP A 224 0.09 -18.85 -2.67
C ASP A 224 0.89 -19.47 -1.51
N PRO A 225 1.28 -20.77 -1.58
CA PRO A 225 2.02 -21.43 -0.52
C PRO A 225 3.42 -20.84 -0.26
N SER A 226 3.96 -20.08 -1.23
CA SER A 226 5.24 -19.37 -1.08
C SER A 226 5.12 -18.03 -0.34
N PHE A 227 3.90 -17.60 -0.03
CA PHE A 227 3.66 -16.39 0.76
C PHE A 227 4.26 -16.53 2.16
N GLY A 228 5.00 -15.50 2.57
CA GLY A 228 5.62 -15.45 3.89
C GLY A 228 6.15 -14.05 4.15
N LEU A 229 5.70 -13.45 5.26
CA LEU A 229 6.12 -12.11 5.66
C LEU A 229 7.33 -12.16 6.59
N ASN A 230 8.31 -11.32 6.31
CA ASN A 230 9.42 -11.02 7.21
C ASN A 230 9.02 -9.93 8.22
N TYR A 231 8.22 -8.95 7.78
CA TYR A 231 7.82 -7.83 8.60
C TYR A 231 6.32 -7.53 8.44
N LEU A 232 5.61 -7.41 9.55
CA LEU A 232 4.23 -6.94 9.60
C LEU A 232 4.11 -5.78 10.58
N GLN A 233 3.55 -4.66 10.13
CA GLN A 233 3.13 -3.58 10.99
C GLN A 233 1.63 -3.41 10.89
N ILE A 234 0.95 -3.33 12.03
CA ILE A 234 -0.48 -3.04 12.11
C ILE A 234 -0.62 -1.69 12.79
N ARG A 235 -1.37 -0.78 12.18
CA ARG A 235 -1.60 0.57 12.70
C ARG A 235 -3.07 0.92 12.63
N PHE A 236 -3.65 1.26 13.77
CA PHE A 236 -4.96 1.91 13.82
C PHE A 236 -4.78 3.40 13.62
N ILE A 237 -5.57 3.99 12.73
CA ILE A 237 -5.44 5.39 12.33
C ILE A 237 -6.37 6.26 13.18
N GLU A 238 -5.82 7.35 13.71
CA GLU A 238 -6.61 8.37 14.40
C GLU A 238 -7.29 9.30 13.40
N PRO A 239 -8.54 9.74 13.67
CA PRO A 239 -9.21 10.77 12.88
C PRO A 239 -8.42 12.08 12.85
N ARG A 240 -8.37 12.74 11.68
CA ARG A 240 -7.52 13.93 11.44
C ARG A 240 -8.12 15.27 11.88
N ARG A 241 -9.44 15.39 12.01
CA ARG A 241 -10.13 16.66 12.32
C ARG A 241 -11.15 16.49 13.44
N THR A 242 -11.08 17.39 14.43
CA THR A 242 -12.07 17.67 15.50
C THR A 242 -12.43 16.50 16.42
N PRO A 243 -12.97 16.73 17.64
CA PRO A 243 -13.18 15.64 18.59
C PRO A 243 -14.35 14.78 18.10
N TRP A 244 -14.05 13.70 17.36
CA TRP A 244 -15.03 12.67 17.00
C TRP A 244 -15.81 12.27 18.25
N ARG A 245 -17.11 12.50 18.23
CA ARG A 245 -17.99 12.18 19.35
C ARG A 245 -19.14 11.30 18.87
N PRO A 246 -19.14 10.01 19.23
CA PRO A 246 -18.16 9.31 20.09
C PRO A 246 -16.87 8.90 19.35
N HIS A 247 -15.73 8.90 20.05
CA HIS A 247 -14.42 8.49 19.51
C HIS A 247 -14.49 7.06 18.93
N PRO A 248 -13.87 6.76 17.77
CA PRO A 248 -14.12 5.49 17.09
C PRO A 248 -13.51 4.30 17.84
N TRP A 249 -12.35 4.50 18.45
CA TRP A 249 -11.60 3.44 19.14
C TRP A 249 -11.83 3.38 20.64
N GLN A 250 -12.37 4.45 21.23
CA GLN A 250 -12.42 4.63 22.68
C GLN A 250 -13.80 5.11 23.11
N ASN A 251 -14.20 4.72 24.31
CA ASN A 251 -15.39 5.29 24.91
C ASN A 251 -15.07 6.69 25.46
N SER A 252 -15.85 7.68 25.02
CA SER A 252 -15.66 9.09 25.42
C SER A 252 -15.85 9.34 26.91
N SER A 253 -16.55 8.46 27.65
CA SER A 253 -16.83 8.66 29.08
C SER A 253 -15.75 8.15 30.03
N ASN A 254 -15.01 7.10 29.65
CA ASN A 254 -14.05 6.44 30.54
C ASN A 254 -12.69 6.15 29.89
N SER A 255 -12.48 6.58 28.64
CA SER A 255 -11.26 6.38 27.86
C SER A 255 -10.83 4.91 27.68
N LEU A 256 -11.72 3.95 28.00
CA LEU A 256 -11.49 2.53 27.79
C LEU A 256 -11.68 2.17 26.30
N PRO A 257 -11.10 1.04 25.85
CA PRO A 257 -11.39 0.50 24.53
C PRO A 257 -12.89 0.38 24.30
N ARG A 258 -13.34 0.76 23.10
CA ARG A 258 -14.73 0.58 22.72
C ARG A 258 -15.04 -0.91 22.61
N SER A 259 -16.06 -1.35 23.34
CA SER A 259 -16.51 -2.75 23.30
C SER A 259 -17.16 -3.07 21.96
N SER A 260 -16.91 -4.29 21.51
CA SER A 260 -17.55 -4.88 20.33
C SER A 260 -18.97 -5.34 20.64
N SER A 261 -19.65 -5.91 19.63
CA SER A 261 -20.90 -6.63 19.83
C SER A 261 -20.74 -7.91 20.67
N ILE A 262 -19.51 -8.36 20.91
CA ILE A 262 -19.19 -9.48 21.79
C ILE A 262 -18.81 -8.94 23.17
N HIS A 263 -19.53 -9.41 24.19
CA HIS A 263 -19.39 -8.92 25.55
C HIS A 263 -17.95 -9.11 26.06
N GLY A 264 -17.37 -8.06 26.64
CA GLY A 264 -16.03 -8.09 27.24
C GLY A 264 -14.87 -7.99 26.25
N VAL A 265 -15.13 -7.92 24.95
CA VAL A 265 -14.08 -7.89 23.91
C VAL A 265 -14.05 -6.52 23.24
N SER A 266 -12.85 -5.95 23.07
CA SER A 266 -12.68 -4.65 22.42
C SER A 266 -12.77 -4.74 20.90
N ASN A 267 -13.15 -3.64 20.23
CA ASN A 267 -13.16 -3.55 18.78
C ASN A 267 -11.80 -3.86 18.16
N VAL A 268 -10.74 -3.30 18.75
CA VAL A 268 -9.35 -3.51 18.32
C VAL A 268 -8.99 -4.99 18.37
N GLU A 269 -9.35 -5.67 19.45
CA GLU A 269 -9.10 -7.10 19.61
C GLU A 269 -9.83 -7.92 18.53
N VAL A 270 -11.12 -7.70 18.33
CA VAL A 270 -11.90 -8.41 17.29
C VAL A 270 -11.23 -8.25 15.93
N ILE A 271 -10.86 -7.02 15.54
CA ILE A 271 -10.23 -6.74 14.25
C ILE A 271 -8.88 -7.46 14.13
N MET A 272 -8.03 -7.39 15.17
CA MET A 272 -6.72 -8.02 15.14
C MET A 272 -6.81 -9.55 15.07
N ARG A 273 -7.84 -10.17 15.67
CA ARG A 273 -8.02 -11.63 15.60
C ARG A 273 -8.12 -12.18 14.18
N ALA A 274 -8.59 -11.39 13.21
CA ALA A 274 -8.64 -11.77 11.80
C ALA A 274 -7.24 -12.04 11.20
N LEU A 275 -6.19 -11.50 11.82
CA LEU A 275 -4.81 -11.62 11.36
C LEU A 275 -4.06 -12.81 11.98
N LEU A 276 -4.66 -13.58 12.89
CA LEU A 276 -4.02 -14.70 13.58
C LEU A 276 -3.60 -15.84 12.66
N GLU A 277 -4.21 -15.95 11.48
CA GLU A 277 -3.84 -16.92 10.45
C GLU A 277 -2.50 -16.58 9.79
N LEU A 278 -2.06 -15.31 9.84
CA LEU A 278 -0.71 -14.90 9.41
C LEU A 278 0.33 -15.41 10.41
N ARG A 279 0.82 -16.63 10.19
CA ARG A 279 1.79 -17.30 11.08
C ARG A 279 3.23 -17.18 10.56
N LYS A 280 4.18 -17.43 11.46
CA LYS A 280 5.64 -17.49 11.19
C LYS A 280 6.22 -16.18 10.64
N ILE A 281 5.71 -15.04 11.11
CA ILE A 281 6.26 -13.73 10.77
C ILE A 281 7.46 -13.43 11.67
N HIS A 282 8.58 -13.01 11.09
CA HIS A 282 9.80 -12.76 11.85
C HIS A 282 9.68 -11.54 12.79
N THR A 283 9.13 -10.43 12.30
CA THR A 283 9.01 -9.19 13.06
C THR A 283 7.61 -8.61 12.95
N ILE A 284 7.04 -8.25 14.11
CA ILE A 284 5.71 -7.64 14.19
C ILE A 284 5.69 -6.38 15.06
N ALA A 285 5.07 -5.32 14.55
CA ALA A 285 4.79 -4.09 15.27
C ALA A 285 3.28 -3.82 15.30
N CYS A 286 2.73 -3.50 16.48
CA CYS A 286 1.33 -3.12 16.63
C CYS A 286 1.29 -1.71 17.22
N VAL A 287 0.76 -0.76 16.46
CA VAL A 287 0.57 0.63 16.87
C VAL A 287 -0.91 0.81 17.19
N LEU A 288 -1.20 0.83 18.50
CA LEU A 288 -2.54 1.01 19.02
C LEU A 288 -2.97 2.49 18.97
N PRO A 289 -4.29 2.77 18.96
CA PRO A 289 -4.83 4.11 19.19
C PRO A 289 -4.30 4.75 20.47
N ILE A 290 -4.18 6.08 20.45
CA ILE A 290 -3.62 6.88 21.54
C ILE A 290 -4.42 6.64 22.82
N GLY A 291 -3.75 6.26 23.91
CA GLY A 291 -4.37 6.01 25.21
C GLY A 291 -4.78 4.56 25.46
N LEU A 292 -4.97 3.76 24.41
CA LEU A 292 -5.34 2.34 24.56
C LEU A 292 -4.20 1.46 25.08
N TYR A 293 -2.96 1.94 25.07
CA TYR A 293 -1.82 1.26 25.68
C TYR A 293 -1.92 1.13 27.21
N LYS A 294 -2.85 1.85 27.86
CA LYS A 294 -3.08 1.80 29.31
C LYS A 294 -3.98 0.63 29.72
N ASP A 295 -4.77 0.09 28.78
CA ASP A 295 -5.69 -1.01 29.05
C ASP A 295 -4.92 -2.33 29.23
N SER A 296 -5.06 -2.97 30.39
CA SER A 296 -4.31 -4.18 30.74
C SER A 296 -4.68 -5.37 29.86
N ASN A 297 -5.98 -5.54 29.59
CA ASN A 297 -6.51 -6.68 28.84
C ASN A 297 -6.06 -6.61 27.39
N LEU A 298 -6.19 -5.43 26.76
CA LEU A 298 -5.74 -5.21 25.39
C LEU A 298 -4.21 -5.35 25.27
N LYS A 299 -3.45 -4.88 26.26
CA LYS A 299 -1.98 -5.04 26.28
C LYS A 299 -1.57 -6.51 26.35
N GLU A 300 -2.24 -7.29 27.20
CA GLU A 300 -2.01 -8.73 27.31
C GLU A 300 -2.38 -9.46 26.01
N PHE A 301 -3.56 -9.14 25.44
CA PHE A 301 -3.97 -9.67 24.15
C PHE A 301 -2.93 -9.38 23.06
N VAL A 302 -2.46 -8.13 22.92
CA VAL A 302 -1.46 -7.77 21.90
C VAL A 302 -0.15 -8.53 22.11
N LYS A 303 0.26 -8.78 23.36
CA LYS A 303 1.44 -9.59 23.66
C LYS A 303 1.25 -11.04 23.18
N HIS A 304 0.12 -11.66 23.52
CA HIS A 304 -0.21 -13.02 23.08
C HIS A 304 -0.33 -13.12 21.56
N PHE A 305 -1.05 -12.19 20.93
CA PHE A 305 -1.20 -12.08 19.48
C PHE A 305 0.15 -12.05 18.77
N LYS A 306 1.09 -11.21 19.23
CA LYS A 306 2.45 -11.15 18.66
C LYS A 306 3.18 -12.49 18.81
N GLY A 307 3.05 -13.15 19.97
CA GLY A 307 3.65 -14.46 20.21
C GLY A 307 3.11 -15.54 19.26
N VAL A 308 1.80 -15.56 19.02
CA VAL A 308 1.16 -16.53 18.10
C VAL A 308 1.58 -16.29 16.66
N ILE A 309 1.54 -15.04 16.18
CA ILE A 309 1.94 -14.70 14.81
C ILE A 309 3.42 -15.02 14.55
N THR A 310 4.28 -14.77 15.53
CA THR A 310 5.72 -15.07 15.42
C THR A 310 6.04 -16.56 15.59
N GLY A 311 5.06 -17.38 15.97
CA GLY A 311 5.24 -18.81 16.23
C GLY A 311 5.92 -19.14 17.58
N ASN A 312 6.07 -18.14 18.46
CA ASN A 312 6.62 -18.30 19.80
C ASN A 312 5.59 -18.83 20.82
N ILE A 313 4.30 -18.74 20.49
CA ILE A 313 3.19 -19.21 21.32
C ILE A 313 2.28 -20.07 20.45
N GLU A 314 1.78 -21.17 21.01
CA GLU A 314 0.84 -22.04 20.31
C GLU A 314 -0.52 -21.33 20.08
N PRO A 315 -1.17 -21.50 18.92
CA PRO A 315 -2.45 -20.84 18.64
C PRO A 315 -3.59 -21.23 19.57
N ASN A 316 -3.52 -22.40 20.22
CA ASN A 316 -4.51 -22.92 21.16
C ASN A 316 -4.62 -22.09 22.45
N THR A 317 -3.65 -21.20 22.73
CA THR A 317 -3.72 -20.27 23.86
C THR A 317 -4.68 -19.11 23.59
N MET A 318 -5.11 -18.92 22.34
CA MET A 318 -6.13 -17.93 22.01
C MET A 318 -7.51 -18.48 22.32
N ASP A 319 -8.38 -17.61 22.85
CA ASP A 319 -9.75 -17.98 23.21
C ASP A 319 -10.52 -18.56 22.01
N HIS A 320 -10.69 -19.89 22.02
CA HIS A 320 -11.39 -20.65 21.00
C HIS A 320 -12.91 -20.40 21.04
N TYR A 321 -13.47 -20.18 22.22
CA TYR A 321 -14.88 -19.87 22.37
C TYR A 321 -15.22 -18.54 21.71
N LEU A 322 -14.37 -17.53 21.90
CA LEU A 322 -14.50 -16.25 21.21
C LEU A 322 -14.37 -16.39 19.69
N ALA A 323 -13.46 -17.25 19.21
CA ALA A 323 -13.38 -17.54 17.77
C ALA A 323 -14.71 -18.11 17.25
N LEU A 324 -15.30 -19.08 17.95
CA LEU A 324 -16.61 -19.65 17.59
C LEU A 324 -17.73 -18.60 17.64
N GLN A 325 -17.73 -17.68 18.61
CA GLN A 325 -18.70 -16.59 18.66
C GLN A 325 -18.56 -15.63 17.48
N ILE A 326 -17.33 -15.34 17.06
CA ILE A 326 -17.08 -14.50 15.88
C ILE A 326 -17.59 -15.22 14.63
N GLU A 327 -17.23 -16.49 14.44
CA GLU A 327 -17.71 -17.29 13.31
C GLU A 327 -19.23 -17.42 13.29
N GLY A 328 -19.88 -17.64 14.44
CA GLY A 328 -21.33 -17.77 14.53
C GLY A 328 -22.09 -16.49 14.16
N ALA A 329 -21.45 -15.33 14.23
CA ALA A 329 -22.05 -14.06 13.80
C ALA A 329 -22.00 -13.84 12.28
N ARG A 330 -21.32 -14.72 11.53
CA ARG A 330 -21.08 -14.58 10.09
C ARG A 330 -22.37 -14.55 9.27
N ASP A 331 -23.19 -15.60 9.36
CA ASP A 331 -24.38 -15.73 8.51
C ASP A 331 -25.39 -14.61 8.78
N MET A 332 -25.51 -14.20 10.04
CA MET A 332 -26.33 -13.05 10.43
C MET A 332 -25.82 -11.75 9.82
N LEU A 333 -24.50 -11.53 9.82
CA LEU A 333 -23.89 -10.35 9.25
C LEU A 333 -24.08 -10.33 7.72
N ASP A 334 -23.90 -11.46 7.04
CA ASP A 334 -24.08 -11.57 5.60
C ASP A 334 -25.53 -11.27 5.20
N GLY A 335 -26.51 -11.86 5.89
CA GLY A 335 -27.93 -11.57 5.67
C GLY A 335 -28.28 -10.09 5.89
N TRP A 336 -27.68 -9.48 6.92
CA TRP A 336 -27.89 -8.07 7.21
C TRP A 336 -27.23 -7.15 6.17
N ILE A 337 -25.99 -7.43 5.73
CA ILE A 337 -25.31 -6.71 4.65
C ILE A 337 -26.13 -6.79 3.36
N GLN A 338 -26.66 -7.97 3.02
CA GLN A 338 -27.53 -8.13 1.86
C GLN A 338 -28.78 -7.26 1.94
N SER A 339 -29.44 -7.21 3.12
CA SER A 339 -30.64 -6.39 3.30
C SER A 339 -30.39 -4.89 3.13
N ILE A 340 -29.17 -4.42 3.44
CA ILE A 340 -28.78 -3.01 3.36
C ILE A 340 -28.32 -2.63 1.96
N LEU A 341 -27.51 -3.48 1.32
CA LEU A 341 -26.97 -3.20 -0.01
C LEU A 341 -27.98 -3.49 -1.12
N PHE A 342 -28.87 -4.46 -0.90
CA PHE A 342 -29.90 -4.88 -1.85
C PHE A 342 -31.27 -4.86 -1.15
N PRO A 343 -31.78 -3.69 -0.75
CA PRO A 343 -33.11 -3.60 -0.20
C PRO A 343 -34.09 -4.14 -1.25
N ALA A 344 -34.86 -5.16 -0.89
CA ALA A 344 -35.89 -5.69 -1.77
C ALA A 344 -36.73 -4.52 -2.29
N THR A 345 -36.78 -4.35 -3.61
CA THR A 345 -37.66 -3.39 -4.25
C THR A 345 -39.05 -3.67 -3.70
N LYS A 346 -39.61 -2.72 -2.94
CA LYS A 346 -41.04 -2.77 -2.62
C LYS A 346 -41.75 -2.79 -3.97
N VAL A 347 -42.26 -3.95 -4.36
CA VAL A 347 -43.30 -4.02 -5.38
C VAL A 347 -44.44 -3.23 -4.77
N ILE A 348 -44.59 -1.98 -5.21
CA ILE A 348 -45.81 -1.23 -4.99
C ILE A 348 -46.84 -2.04 -5.77
N PRO A 349 -47.83 -2.68 -5.12
CA PRO A 349 -48.94 -3.22 -5.88
C PRO A 349 -49.57 -2.02 -6.58
N GLU A 350 -49.42 -1.97 -7.91
CA GLU A 350 -50.21 -1.05 -8.71
C GLU A 350 -51.67 -1.35 -8.35
N ASN A 351 -52.35 -0.30 -7.89
CA ASN A 351 -53.71 -0.38 -7.39
C ASN A 351 -54.63 -1.01 -8.44
N LEU A 352 -55.55 -1.82 -7.93
CA LEU A 352 -56.81 -2.24 -8.55
C LEU A 352 -57.54 -1.10 -9.27
#